data_AF-A0A8T4S500-F1
#
_entry.id   AF-A0A8T4S500-F1
#
_cell.length_a   1.000
_cell.length_b   1.000
_cell.length_c   1.000
_cell.angle_alpha   90.00
_cell.angle_beta   90.00
_cell.angle_gamma   90.00
#
_symmetry.space_group_name_H-M   'P 1'
#
loop_
_entity.id
_entity.type
_entity.pdbx_description
1 polymer ?
#
loop_
_entity_poly.entity_id
_entity_poly.type
_entity_poly.pdbx_seq_one_letter_code
_entity_poly.pdbx_strand_id
1 'polypeptide(L)' 'MSQRYRKIVQNPQHCKPLKYDLAGERRVHIMKSFILKFEIDEQNKIVTFFFFWHHDEAYRR' A
#
# COMPACT_ATOMS: atom_id res chain seq x y z
N MET A 1 14.20 0.05 9.43
CA MET A 1 12.99 0.37 8.65
C MET A 1 13.35 1.25 7.47
N SER A 2 12.91 0.90 6.25
CA SER A 2 13.26 1.63 5.03
C SER A 2 12.61 3.02 4.98
N GLN A 3 13.26 4.01 4.34
CA GLN A 3 12.78 5.40 4.29
C GLN A 3 11.37 5.54 3.69
N ARG A 4 10.98 4.60 2.82
CA ARG A 4 9.69 4.63 2.12
C ARG A 4 8.51 4.27 3.02
N TYR A 5 8.71 3.34 3.96
CA TYR A 5 7.70 2.99 4.96
C TYR A 5 7.36 4.18 5.86
N ARG A 6 8.39 4.92 6.31
CA ARG A 6 8.19 6.14 7.13
C ARG A 6 7.34 7.19 6.41
N LYS A 7 7.57 7.41 5.11
CA LYS A 7 6.76 8.34 4.32
C LYS A 7 5.29 7.93 4.25
N ILE A 8 5.02 6.63 4.13
CA ILE A 8 3.65 6.10 4.10
C ILE A 8 3.00 6.31 5.47
N VAL A 9 3.67 5.96 6.56
CA VAL A 9 3.10 6.14 7.92
C VAL A 9 2.89 7.62 8.26
N GLN A 10 3.74 8.53 7.77
CA GLN A 10 3.59 9.96 8.00
C GLN A 10 2.41 10.58 7.25
N ASN A 11 2.09 10.10 6.04
CA ASN A 11 0.96 10.59 5.27
C ASN A 11 0.34 9.47 4.40
N PRO A 12 -0.38 8.52 5.01
CA PRO A 12 -0.86 7.35 4.29
C PRO A 12 -2.00 7.70 3.32
N GLN A 13 -2.74 8.78 3.59
CA GLN A 13 -3.83 9.28 2.72
C GLN A 13 -3.35 9.85 1.38
N HIS A 14 -2.05 10.16 1.24
CA HIS A 14 -1.49 10.64 -0.03
C HIS A 14 -1.27 9.51 -1.05
N CYS A 15 -1.29 8.24 -0.62
CA CYS A 15 -1.13 7.12 -1.52
C CYS A 15 -2.41 6.87 -2.34
N LYS A 16 -2.26 6.39 -3.58
CA LYS A 16 -3.39 6.20 -4.50
C LYS A 16 -4.42 5.23 -3.90
N PRO A 17 -5.69 5.64 -3.73
CA PRO A 17 -6.76 4.72 -3.33
C PRO A 17 -7.07 3.74 -4.46
N LEU A 18 -7.39 2.51 -4.07
CA LEU A 18 -7.97 1.53 -4.98
C LEU A 18 -9.49 1.77 -5.10
N LYS A 19 -10.10 1.17 -6.13
CA LYS A 19 -11.50 1.39 -6.51
C LYS A 19 -12.25 0.05 -6.57
N TYR A 20 -13.57 0.13 -6.67
CA TYR A 20 -14.47 -1.03 -6.76
C TYR A 20 -14.40 -1.91 -5.51
N ASP A 21 -14.26 -3.23 -5.66
CA ASP A 21 -14.22 -4.19 -4.57
C ASP A 21 -13.03 -3.99 -3.60
N LEU A 22 -12.04 -3.16 -4.00
CA LEU A 22 -10.87 -2.80 -3.20
C LEU A 22 -10.98 -1.38 -2.61
N ALA A 23 -12.18 -0.80 -2.59
CA ALA A 23 -12.39 0.52 -1.99
C ALA A 23 -12.10 0.48 -0.48
N GLY A 24 -11.25 1.40 -0.01
CA GLY A 24 -10.72 1.39 1.36
C GLY A 24 -9.24 1.01 1.42
N GLU A 25 -8.76 0.28 0.42
CA GLU A 25 -7.34 -0.05 0.28
C GLU A 25 -6.55 1.05 -0.44
N ARG A 26 -5.25 1.10 -0.19
CA ARG A 26 -4.29 1.96 -0.87
C ARG A 26 -3.10 1.17 -1.36
N ARG A 27 -2.51 1.65 -2.47
CA ARG A 27 -1.37 1.00 -3.13
C ARG A 27 -0.23 1.98 -3.37
N VAL A 28 1.00 1.50 -3.20
CA VAL A 28 2.21 2.22 -3.60
C VAL A 28 3.19 1.29 -4.30
N HIS A 29 3.88 1.82 -5.31
CA HIS A 29 5.01 1.13 -5.93
C HIS A 29 6.29 1.40 -5.14
N ILE A 30 7.02 0.34 -4.80
CA ILE A 30 8.32 0.36 -4.13
C ILE A 30 9.38 -0.08 -5.15
N MET A 31 10.47 0.68 -5.26
CA MET A 31 11.61 0.36 -6.15
C MET A 31 11.19 0.00 -7.59
N LYS A 32 10.12 0.65 -8.09
CA LYS A 32 9.45 0.43 -9.39
C LYS A 32 8.75 -0.93 -9.56
N SER A 33 9.35 -2.02 -9.12
CA SER A 33 8.85 -3.37 -9.41
C SER A 33 8.04 -4.02 -8.30
N PHE A 34 8.01 -3.47 -7.09
CA PHE A 34 7.23 -4.04 -5.99
C PHE A 34 5.94 -3.25 -5.74
N ILE A 35 4.88 -3.98 -5.42
CA ILE A 35 3.57 -3.46 -5.05
C ILE A 35 3.40 -3.67 -3.55
N LEU A 36 3.12 -2.60 -2.82
CA LEU A 36 2.69 -2.65 -1.43
C LEU A 36 1.24 -2.19 -1.36
N LYS A 37 0.34 -3.02 -0.81
CA LYS A 37 -1.02 -2.61 -0.45
C LYS A 37 -1.18 -2.56 1.07
N PHE A 38 -2.01 -1.62 1.49
CA PHE A 38 -2.31 -1.38 2.88
C PHE A 38 -3.67 -0.72 3.05
N GLU A 39 -4.19 -0.80 4.26
CA GLU A 39 -5.41 -0.13 4.69
C GLU A 39 -5.10 0.88 5.79
N ILE A 40 -6.00 1.86 5.94
CA ILE A 40 -5.94 2.86 7.00
C ILE A 40 -7.20 2.72 7.84
N ASP A 41 -7.03 2.43 9.11
CA ASP A 41 -8.05 2.65 10.11
C ASP A 41 -7.88 4.06 10.68
N GLU A 42 -8.70 5.00 10.22
CA GLU A 42 -8.63 6.40 10.63
C GLU A 42 -9.07 6.61 12.08
N GLN A 43 -9.94 5.75 12.61
CA GLN A 43 -10.44 5.85 13.98
C GLN A 43 -9.34 5.48 14.98
N ASN A 44 -8.68 4.36 14.72
CA ASN A 44 -7.61 3.84 15.58
C ASN A 44 -6.21 4.36 15.19
N LYS A 45 -6.11 5.11 14.08
CA LYS A 45 -4.84 5.60 13.50
C LYS A 45 -3.86 4.48 13.19
N ILE A 46 -4.37 3.35 12.69
CA ILE A 46 -3.59 2.16 12.35
C ILE A 46 -3.40 2.09 10.85
N VAL A 47 -2.18 1.77 10.42
CA VAL A 47 -1.87 1.43 9.03
C VAL A 47 -1.48 -0.03 8.97
N THR A 48 -2.28 -0.84 8.27
CA THR A 48 -2.07 -2.30 8.18
C THR A 48 -1.55 -2.65 6.79
N PHE A 49 -0.33 -3.17 6.73
CA PHE A 49 0.29 -3.65 5.49
C PHE A 49 0.02 -5.14 5.35
N PHE A 50 -0.67 -5.55 4.29
CA PHE A 50 -1.11 -6.95 4.12
C PHE A 50 -0.68 -7.57 2.79
N PHE A 51 -0.12 -6.80 1.86
CA PHE A 51 0.33 -7.33 0.57
C PHE A 51 1.62 -6.66 0.12
N PHE A 52 2.68 -7.45 -0.11
CA PHE A 52 3.95 -6.98 -0.67
C PHE A 52 4.50 -7.99 -1.67
N TRP A 53 4.41 -7.67 -2.96
CA TRP A 53 4.76 -8.61 -4.04
C TRP A 53 5.44 -7.92 -5.22
N HIS A 54 6.23 -8.68 -5.98
CA HIS A 54 6.80 -8.21 -7.24
C HIS A 54 5.73 -8.16 -8.33
N HIS A 55 5.75 -7.12 -9.17
CA HIS A 55 4.76 -6.88 -10.23
C HIS A 55 4.66 -8.06 -11.20
N ASP A 56 5.80 -8.65 -11.56
CA ASP A 56 5.83 -9.74 -12.54
C ASP A 56 5.26 -11.04 -11.97
N GLU A 57 5.33 -11.23 -10.65
CA GLU A 57 4.76 -12.40 -9.99
C GLU A 57 3.27 -12.21 -9.74
N ALA A 58 2.82 -10.97 -9.48
CA ALA A 58 1.40 -10.65 -9.28
C ALA A 58 0.55 -10.72 -10.57
N TYR A 59 1.19 -10.67 -11.75
CA TYR A 59 0.54 -10.77 -13.07
C TYR A 59 0.87 -12.06 -13.83
N ARG A 60 1.67 -12.97 -13.25
CA ARG A 60 1.82 -14.33 -13.80
C ARG A 60 0.52 -15.10 -13.56
N ARG A 61 -0.29 -15.16 -14.61
CA ARG A 61 -1.37 -16.15 -14.77
C ARG A 61 -0.78 -17.51 -15.12
#